data_AF-A0A2T9YPI0-F1
#
_entry.id   AF-A0A2T9YPI0-F1
#
_cell.length_a   1.000
_cell.length_b   1.000
_cell.length_c   1.000
_cell.angle_alpha   90.00
_cell.angle_beta   90.00
_cell.angle_gamma   90.00
#
_symmetry.space_group_name_H-M   'P 1'
#
loop_
_entity.id
_entity.type
_entity.pdbx_description
1 polymer ?
#
loop_
_entity_poly.entity_id
_entity_poly.type
_entity_poly.pdbx_seq_one_letter_code
_entity_poly.pdbx_strand_id
1 'polypeptide(L)'
;MEHLISPFTGTRTETPILWIHKFEQIARIQEWSDEKQTAYFKSYMVGTALEWIIETETLKKVITSFDQWKEIFLAKYKVDPVSITKDLNRLEELYPQNFVNL
;
A
#
# COMPACT_ATOMS: atom_id res chain seq x y z
N MET A 1 6.28 21.52 -1.77
CA MET A 1 5.99 20.83 -0.49
C MET A 1 7.16 19.89 -0.26
N GLU A 2 7.94 20.05 0.80
CA GLU A 2 9.01 19.09 1.08
C GLU A 2 8.38 17.74 1.46
N HIS A 3 8.77 16.68 0.77
CA HIS A 3 8.30 15.34 1.05
C HIS A 3 9.09 14.78 2.24
N LEU A 4 8.43 14.63 3.40
CA LEU A 4 9.03 14.05 4.62
C LEU A 4 9.24 12.53 4.51
N ILE A 5 8.54 11.90 3.56
CA ILE A 5 8.67 10.50 3.19
C ILE A 5 8.58 10.39 1.66
N SER A 6 9.26 9.41 1.07
CA SER A 6 9.11 9.09 -0.35
C SER A 6 7.63 8.76 -0.67
N PRO A 7 7.07 9.28 -1.78
CA PRO A 7 5.74 8.88 -2.23
C PRO A 7 5.62 7.37 -2.40
N PHE A 8 4.42 6.82 -2.17
CA PHE A 8 4.11 5.41 -2.38
C PHE A 8 3.50 5.21 -3.76
N THR A 9 4.16 4.42 -4.61
CA THR A 9 3.74 4.19 -6.00
C THR A 9 2.71 3.07 -6.16
N GLY A 10 2.65 2.15 -5.19
CA GLY A 10 1.82 0.94 -5.25
C GLY A 10 2.47 -0.22 -6.02
N THR A 11 3.78 -0.13 -6.29
CA THR A 11 4.53 -1.18 -6.98
C THR A 11 5.18 -2.16 -5.99
N ARG A 12 5.60 -3.33 -6.47
CA ARG A 12 6.16 -4.41 -5.62
C ARG A 12 7.51 -4.08 -4.99
N THR A 13 8.14 -2.95 -5.34
CA THR A 13 9.44 -2.56 -4.80
C THR A 13 9.35 -1.88 -3.43
N GLU A 14 8.16 -1.44 -3.03
CA GLU A 14 7.93 -0.75 -1.78
C GLU A 14 7.33 -1.71 -0.75
N THR A 15 7.84 -1.71 0.49
CA THR A 15 7.27 -2.51 1.58
C THR A 15 6.16 -1.69 2.26
N PRO A 16 4.86 -2.04 2.10
CA PRO A 16 3.75 -1.21 2.59
C PRO A 16 3.77 -1.05 4.10
N ILE A 17 4.17 -2.11 4.83
CA ILE A 17 4.31 -2.10 6.30
C ILE A 17 5.37 -1.09 6.74
N LEU A 18 6.55 -1.08 6.09
CA LEU A 18 7.61 -0.13 6.44
C LEU A 18 7.23 1.29 6.05
N TRP A 19 6.56 1.45 4.91
CA TRP A 19 6.12 2.75 4.44
C TRP A 19 5.10 3.39 5.40
N ILE A 20 4.04 2.65 5.76
CA ILE A 20 3.02 3.17 6.68
C ILE A 20 3.59 3.43 8.07
N HIS A 21 4.51 2.58 8.54
CA HIS A 21 5.15 2.79 9.85
C HIS A 21 5.96 4.10 9.89
N LYS A 22 6.72 4.40 8.82
CA LYS A 22 7.47 5.66 8.70
C LYS A 22 6.52 6.86 8.63
N PHE A 23 5.42 6.74 7.87
CA PHE A 23 4.40 7.78 7.80
C PHE A 23 3.80 8.08 9.19
N GLU A 24 3.44 7.05 9.95
CA GLU A 24 2.90 7.18 11.31
C GLU A 24 3.91 7.82 12.29
N GLN A 25 5.20 7.49 12.17
CA GLN A 25 6.24 8.13 12.97
C GLN A 25 6.33 9.64 12.68
N ILE A 26 6.30 10.03 11.41
CA ILE A 26 6.32 11.44 11.00
C ILE A 26 5.06 12.15 11.50
N ALA A 27 3.89 11.55 11.29
CA ALA A 27 2.61 12.09 11.76
C ALA A 27 2.61 12.33 13.27
N ARG A 28 3.17 11.39 14.05
CA ARG A 28 3.31 11.50 15.49
C ARG A 28 4.27 12.63 15.91
N ILE A 29 5.45 12.73 15.29
CA ILE A 29 6.45 13.77 15.59
C ILE A 29 5.90 15.16 15.27
N GLN A 30 5.13 15.27 14.19
CA GLN A 30 4.54 16.53 13.72
C GLN A 30 3.16 16.82 14.34
N GLU A 31 2.70 15.98 15.26
CA GLU A 31 1.41 16.09 15.96
C GLU A 31 0.23 16.28 14.99
N TRP A 32 0.20 15.51 13.90
CA TRP A 32 -0.87 15.60 12.90
C TRP A 32 -2.20 15.07 13.45
N SER A 33 -3.25 15.89 13.31
CA SER A 33 -4.64 15.43 13.49
C SER A 33 -4.97 14.31 12.49
N ASP A 34 -5.99 13.50 12.80
CA ASP A 34 -6.46 12.42 11.91
C ASP A 34 -6.86 12.93 10.51
N GLU A 35 -7.50 14.10 10.43
CA GLU A 35 -7.81 14.77 9.16
C GLU A 35 -6.53 15.10 8.37
N LYS A 36 -5.51 15.64 9.05
CA LYS A 36 -4.23 15.96 8.42
C LYS A 36 -3.52 14.69 7.99
N GLN A 37 -3.50 13.64 8.80
CA GLN A 37 -2.96 12.33 8.43
C GLN A 37 -3.65 11.77 7.20
N THR A 38 -4.98 11.83 7.14
CA THR A 38 -5.76 11.37 5.99
C THR A 38 -5.41 12.15 4.71
N ALA A 39 -5.35 13.49 4.80
CA ALA A 39 -5.02 14.33 3.66
C ALA A 39 -3.59 14.07 3.14
N TYR A 40 -2.61 13.99 4.05
CA TYR A 40 -1.23 13.69 3.67
C TYR A 40 -1.07 12.27 3.14
N PHE A 41 -1.67 11.27 3.79
CA PHE A 41 -1.64 9.89 3.34
C PHE A 41 -2.06 9.78 1.87
N LYS A 42 -3.19 10.41 1.50
CA LYS A 42 -3.67 10.47 0.11
C LYS A 42 -2.70 11.21 -0.81
N SER A 43 -2.13 12.33 -0.37
CA SER A 43 -1.22 13.13 -1.22
C SER A 43 0.13 12.49 -1.46
N TYR A 44 0.58 11.58 -0.59
CA TYR A 44 1.77 10.78 -0.81
C TYR A 44 1.53 9.54 -1.70
N MET A 45 0.28 9.22 -2.06
CA MET A 45 -0.01 8.17 -3.04
C MET A 45 0.17 8.69 -4.45
N VAL A 46 0.96 7.97 -5.26
CA VAL A 46 1.23 8.31 -6.66
C VAL A 46 1.12 7.06 -7.54
N GLY A 47 1.05 7.24 -8.86
CA GLY A 47 0.93 6.12 -9.80
C GLY A 47 -0.28 5.23 -9.50
N THR A 48 -0.07 3.92 -9.49
CA THR A 48 -1.14 2.93 -9.24
C THR A 48 -1.78 3.06 -7.86
N ALA A 49 -1.05 3.59 -6.87
CA ALA A 49 -1.63 3.85 -5.56
C ALA A 49 -2.61 5.03 -5.57
N LEU A 50 -2.36 6.06 -6.38
CA LEU A 50 -3.28 7.19 -6.53
C LEU A 50 -4.57 6.77 -7.24
N GLU A 51 -4.47 5.96 -8.28
CA GLU A 51 -5.62 5.37 -8.97
C GLU A 51 -6.50 4.60 -7.97
N TRP A 52 -5.88 3.80 -7.10
CA TRP A 52 -6.59 3.09 -6.04
C TRP A 52 -7.28 4.01 -5.03
N ILE A 53 -6.69 5.16 -4.66
CA ILE A 53 -7.36 6.15 -3.80
C ILE A 53 -8.65 6.64 -4.48
N ILE A 54 -8.56 7.06 -5.75
CA ILE A 54 -9.68 7.59 -6.53
C ILE A 54 -10.82 6.57 -6.63
N GLU A 55 -10.49 5.31 -6.96
CA GLU A 55 -11.46 4.21 -7.00
C GLU A 55 -12.11 3.98 -5.64
N THR A 56 -11.32 3.98 -4.57
CA THR A 56 -11.79 3.70 -3.22
C THR A 56 -12.76 4.78 -2.73
N GLU A 57 -12.46 6.05 -3.00
CA GLU A 57 -13.37 7.17 -2.66
C GLU A 57 -14.66 7.15 -3.46
N THR A 58 -14.61 6.70 -4.72
CA THR A 58 -15.80 6.58 -5.58
C THR A 58 -16.71 5.45 -5.14
N LEU A 59 -16.15 4.32 -4.71
CA LEU A 59 -16.89 3.09 -4.42
C LEU A 59 -17.33 2.95 -2.96
N LYS A 60 -16.58 3.52 -2.00
CA LYS A 60 -16.85 3.36 -0.57
C LYS A 60 -17.38 4.65 0.04
N LYS A 61 -18.64 4.61 0.50
CA LYS A 61 -19.34 5.81 1.01
C LYS A 61 -18.88 6.33 2.37
N VAL A 62 -18.04 5.63 3.14
CA VAL A 62 -17.68 6.06 4.50
C VAL A 62 -16.28 5.58 4.89
N ILE A 63 -15.23 6.24 4.40
CA ILE A 63 -13.89 6.15 4.99
C ILE A 63 -13.53 7.55 5.48
N THR A 64 -13.57 7.75 6.79
CA THR A 64 -13.50 9.07 7.40
C THR A 64 -12.26 9.27 8.27
N SER A 65 -11.53 8.21 8.59
CA SER A 65 -10.31 8.30 9.41
C SER A 65 -9.09 7.68 8.75
N PHE A 66 -7.92 8.10 9.22
CA PHE A 66 -6.64 7.56 8.76
C PHE A 66 -6.50 6.07 9.12
N ASP A 67 -6.98 5.65 10.30
CA ASP A 67 -6.95 4.24 10.70
C ASP A 67 -7.70 3.33 9.73
N GLN A 68 -8.88 3.76 9.26
CA GLN A 68 -9.64 3.02 8.25
C GLN A 68 -8.89 2.96 6.91
N TRP A 69 -8.25 4.06 6.51
CA TRP A 69 -7.38 4.10 5.33
C TRP A 69 -6.19 3.15 5.45
N LYS A 70 -5.55 3.09 6.62
CA LYS A 70 -4.44 2.19 6.92
C LYS A 70 -4.86 0.72 6.84
N GLU A 71 -6.02 0.35 7.39
CA GLU A 71 -6.52 -1.02 7.34
C GLU A 71 -6.70 -1.49 5.89
N ILE A 72 -7.38 -0.70 5.05
CA ILE A 72 -7.64 -1.07 3.66
C ILE A 72 -6.37 -0.98 2.79
N PHE A 73 -5.45 -0.07 3.12
CA PHE A 73 -4.14 0.02 2.48
C PHE A 73 -3.33 -1.25 2.73
N LEU A 74 -3.24 -1.68 3.99
CA LEU A 74 -2.56 -2.92 4.32
C LEU A 74 -3.28 -4.12 3.70
N ALA A 75 -4.61 -4.18 3.69
CA ALA A 75 -5.32 -5.26 3.02
C ALA A 75 -5.05 -5.30 1.50
N LYS A 76 -4.88 -4.14 0.85
CA LYS A 76 -4.62 -4.03 -0.59
C LYS A 76 -3.18 -4.37 -0.97
N TYR A 77 -2.20 -3.86 -0.22
CA TYR A 77 -0.80 -3.88 -0.62
C TYR A 77 0.06 -4.84 0.20
N LYS A 78 -0.35 -5.24 1.41
CA LYS A 78 0.38 -6.25 2.18
C LYS A 78 0.33 -7.53 1.37
N VAL A 79 1.47 -7.86 0.76
CA VAL A 79 1.61 -9.10 0.04
C VAL A 79 1.46 -10.23 1.04
N ASP A 80 0.43 -11.04 0.86
CA ASP A 80 0.30 -12.28 1.60
C ASP A 80 1.39 -13.23 1.07
N PRO A 81 2.36 -13.68 1.88
CA PRO A 81 3.36 -14.65 1.43
C PRO A 81 2.70 -15.87 0.79
N VAL A 82 1.52 -16.24 1.29
CA VAL A 82 0.67 -17.32 0.79
C VAL A 82 0.25 -17.10 -0.67
N SER A 83 -0.09 -15.86 -1.05
CA SER A 83 -0.45 -15.51 -2.44
C SER A 83 0.75 -15.53 -3.37
N ILE A 84 1.95 -15.16 -2.91
CA ILE A 84 3.18 -15.35 -3.70
C ILE A 84 3.44 -16.83 -3.95
N THR A 85 3.36 -17.69 -2.93
CA THR A 85 3.51 -19.15 -3.11
C THR A 85 2.44 -19.72 -4.01
N LYS A 86 1.19 -19.26 -3.92
CA LYS A 86 0.11 -19.74 -4.78
C LYS A 86 0.31 -19.33 -6.23
N ASP A 87 0.74 -18.09 -6.48
CA ASP A 87 1.05 -17.61 -7.82
C ASP A 87 2.32 -18.31 -8.37
N LEU A 88 3.34 -18.56 -7.54
CA LEU A 88 4.53 -19.31 -7.91
C LEU A 88 4.21 -20.76 -8.25
N ASN A 89 3.48 -21.46 -7.40
CA ASN A 89 3.05 -22.84 -7.64
C ASN A 89 2.20 -22.92 -8.91
N ARG A 90 1.33 -21.94 -9.14
CA ARG A 90 0.53 -21.86 -10.37
C ARG A 90 1.37 -21.57 -11.61
N LEU A 91 2.42 -20.76 -11.50
CA LEU A 91 3.36 -20.51 -12.60
C LEU A 91 4.25 -21.73 -12.88
N GLU A 92 4.62 -22.49 -11.84
CA GLU A 92 5.34 -23.77 -11.94
C GLU A 92 4.46 -24.85 -12.60
N GLU A 93 3.17 -24.91 -12.27
CA GLU A 93 2.20 -25.80 -12.95
C GLU A 93 2.01 -25.45 -14.42
N LEU A 94 1.96 -24.15 -14.76
CA LEU A 94 1.71 -23.68 -16.14
C LEU A 94 2.95 -23.73 -17.03
N TYR A 95 4.13 -23.55 -16.44
CA TYR A 95 5.40 -23.50 -17.16
C TYR A 95 6.50 -24.33 -16.47
N PRO A 96 6.28 -25.64 -16.24
CA PRO A 96 7.17 -26.46 -15.45
C PRO A 96 8.60 -26.46 -16.01
N GLN A 97 8.76 -26.43 -17.34
CA GLN A 97 10.05 -26.37 -18.04
C GLN A 97 10.96 -25.20 -17.64
N ASN A 98 10.39 -24.12 -17.10
CA ASN A 98 11.16 -22.94 -16.66
C ASN A 98 11.74 -23.10 -15.24
N PHE A 99 11.33 -24.13 -14.49
CA PHE A 99 11.70 -24.35 -13.09
C PHE A 99 12.53 -25.63 -12.87
N VAL A 100 12.73 -26.47 -13.89
CA VAL A 100 13.43 -27.78 -13.77
C VAL A 100 14.98 -27.67 -13.72
N ASN A 101 15.57 -26.52 -13.37
CA ASN A 101 17.04 -26.36 -13.34
C ASN A 101 17.56 -25.52 -12.15
N LEU A 102 16.98 -25.69 -10.96
CA LEU A 102 17.56 -25.23 -9.70
C LEU A 102 17.94 -26.41 -8.81
#